data_AF-A0A2G6NMJ6-F1
#
_entry.id   AF-A0A2G6NMJ6-F1
#
_cell.length_a   1.000
_cell.length_b   1.000
_cell.length_c   1.000
_cell.angle_alpha   90.00
_cell.angle_beta   90.00
_cell.angle_gamma   90.00
#
_symmetry.space_group_name_H-M   'P 1'
#
loop_
_entity.id
_entity.type
_entity.pdbx_description
1 polymer ?
#
loop_
_entity_poly.entity_id
_entity_poly.type
_entity_poly.pdbx_seq_one_letter_code
_entity_poly.pdbx_strand_id
1 'polypeptide(L)'
;SQKLANIHFWLQLIGGIGMGAFMGFAGLDGMLRRHLYFNGEFDMWMVLAGVCGTMVFLAWLLFLFNIIMSVGLKGLIGIFLPARNPEAGYQPKPVYS
;
A
#
# COMPACT_ATOMS: atom_id res chain seq x y z
N SER A 1 5.21 -13.44 -8.61
CA SER A 1 6.00 -13.30 -9.85
C SER A 1 6.99 -12.14 -9.74
N GLN A 2 8.27 -12.36 -10.08
CA GLN A 2 9.37 -11.38 -9.92
C GLN A 2 9.17 -10.11 -10.78
N LYS A 3 8.68 -10.25 -12.02
CA LYS A 3 8.46 -9.12 -12.93
C LYS A 3 7.39 -8.16 -12.40
N LEU A 4 6.32 -8.72 -11.83
CA LEU A 4 5.22 -7.94 -11.26
C LEU A 4 5.63 -7.23 -9.97
N ALA A 5 6.47 -7.89 -9.15
CA ALA A 5 7.05 -7.28 -7.96
C ALA A 5 7.95 -6.08 -8.30
N ASN A 6 8.75 -6.18 -9.38
CA ASN A 6 9.59 -5.06 -9.82
C ASN A 6 8.75 -3.86 -10.31
N ILE A 7 7.68 -4.11 -11.09
CA ILE A 7 6.77 -3.04 -11.52
C ILE A 7 6.08 -2.38 -10.33
N HIS A 8 5.58 -3.17 -9.37
CA HIS A 8 5.03 -2.65 -8.12
C HIS A 8 6.04 -1.76 -7.38
N PHE A 9 7.27 -2.23 -7.22
CA PHE A 9 8.33 -1.49 -6.55
C PHE A 9 8.57 -0.12 -7.20
N TRP A 10 8.73 -0.06 -8.53
CA TRP A 10 8.99 1.21 -9.21
C TRP A 10 7.79 2.15 -9.20
N LEU A 11 6.57 1.64 -9.38
CA LEU A 11 5.37 2.48 -9.29
C LEU A 11 5.16 3.05 -7.88
N GLN A 12 5.39 2.23 -6.85
CA GLN A 12 5.29 2.65 -5.46
C GLN A 12 6.39 3.67 -5.11
N LEU A 13 7.61 3.45 -5.58
CA LEU A 13 8.75 4.33 -5.31
C LEU A 13 8.55 5.70 -5.97
N ILE A 14 8.32 5.72 -7.28
CA ILE A 14 8.17 6.97 -8.05
C ILE A 14 6.89 7.70 -7.63
N GLY A 15 5.78 6.97 -7.51
CA GLY A 15 4.50 7.55 -7.09
C GLY A 15 4.55 8.09 -5.65
N GLY A 16 5.14 7.34 -4.71
CA GLY A 16 5.26 7.76 -3.32
C GLY A 16 6.16 8.98 -3.12
N ILE A 17 7.35 8.97 -3.75
CA ILE A 17 8.27 10.11 -3.69
C ILE A 17 7.67 11.33 -4.40
N GLY A 18 7.10 11.15 -5.59
CA GLY A 18 6.50 12.24 -6.36
C GLY A 18 5.34 12.91 -5.62
N MET A 19 4.41 12.11 -5.09
CA MET A 19 3.28 12.63 -4.30
C MET A 19 3.78 13.39 -3.06
N GLY A 20 4.76 12.83 -2.32
CA GLY A 20 5.34 13.48 -1.15
C GLY A 20 6.04 14.80 -1.49
N ALA A 21 6.78 14.85 -2.59
CA ALA A 21 7.46 16.05 -3.05
C ALA A 21 6.47 17.15 -3.47
N PHE A 22 5.48 16.84 -4.31
CA PHE A 22 4.51 17.85 -4.78
C PHE A 22 3.57 18.34 -3.68
N MET A 23 3.14 17.46 -2.76
CA MET A 23 2.40 17.92 -1.56
C MET A 23 3.28 18.74 -0.62
N GLY A 24 4.59 18.44 -0.55
CA GLY A 24 5.56 19.24 0.19
C GLY A 24 5.68 20.66 -0.36
N PHE A 25 5.80 20.81 -1.69
CA PHE A 25 5.81 22.13 -2.35
C PHE A 25 4.51 22.90 -2.12
N ALA A 26 3.35 22.24 -2.24
CA ALA A 26 2.07 22.89 -1.92
C ALA A 26 2.02 23.38 -0.45
N GLY A 27 2.58 22.62 0.49
CA GLY A 27 2.69 23.03 1.89
C GLY A 27 3.61 24.24 2.10
N LEU A 28 4.72 24.33 1.36
CA LEU A 28 5.62 25.49 1.39
C LEU A 28 4.96 26.75 0.82
N ASP A 29 4.11 26.59 -0.20
CA ASP A 29 3.29 27.66 -0.77
C ASP A 29 2.10 28.06 0.14
N GLY A 30 1.97 27.45 1.32
CA GLY A 30 0.99 27.84 2.34
C GLY A 30 -0.29 27.02 2.36
N MET A 31 -0.33 25.85 1.71
CA MET A 31 -1.50 24.97 1.76
C MET A 31 -1.74 24.43 3.18
N LEU A 32 -2.89 24.79 3.76
CA LEU A 32 -3.34 24.27 5.05
C LEU A 32 -3.78 22.81 4.91
N ARG A 33 -3.42 21.99 5.90
CA ARG A 33 -3.92 20.61 5.99
C ARG A 33 -5.42 20.62 6.27
N ARG A 34 -6.16 19.73 5.60
CA ARG A 34 -7.60 19.49 5.79
C ARG A 34 -8.50 20.67 5.36
N HIS A 35 -8.05 21.52 4.44
CA HIS A 35 -8.86 22.57 3.83
C HIS A 35 -9.15 22.23 2.35
N LEU A 36 -10.33 22.62 1.86
CA LEU A 36 -10.69 22.47 0.44
C LEU A 36 -10.51 23.82 -0.26
N TYR A 37 -9.74 23.83 -1.35
CA TYR A 37 -9.45 25.02 -2.14
C TYR A 37 -10.28 24.96 -3.43
N PHE A 38 -11.15 25.96 -3.64
CA PHE A 38 -12.10 25.98 -4.76
C PHE A 38 -11.68 26.92 -5.90
N ASN A 39 -10.80 27.90 -5.61
CA ASN A 39 -10.37 28.93 -6.58
C ASN A 39 -9.07 28.56 -7.32
N GLY A 40 -8.63 27.30 -7.25
CA GLY A 40 -7.45 26.82 -7.99
C GLY A 40 -6.08 27.22 -7.42
N GLU A 41 -6.02 27.74 -6.18
CA GLU A 41 -4.78 28.26 -5.55
C GLU A 41 -3.60 27.27 -5.53
N PHE A 42 -3.87 25.96 -5.49
CA PHE A 42 -2.83 24.90 -5.50
C PHE A 42 -3.05 23.86 -6.61
N ASP A 43 -3.82 24.21 -7.64
CA ASP A 43 -4.34 23.24 -8.62
C ASP A 43 -3.21 22.46 -9.31
N MET A 44 -2.15 23.14 -9.72
CA MET A 44 -0.99 22.50 -10.35
C MET A 44 -0.38 21.42 -9.45
N TRP A 45 -0.01 21.77 -8.22
CA TRP A 45 0.60 20.81 -7.29
C TRP A 45 -0.34 19.68 -6.90
N MET A 46 -1.64 19.96 -6.78
CA MET A 46 -2.66 18.95 -6.47
C MET A 46 -2.90 17.99 -7.62
N VAL A 47 -2.92 18.45 -8.87
CA VAL A 47 -3.03 17.59 -10.05
C VAL A 47 -1.79 16.68 -10.16
N LEU A 48 -0.57 17.23 -9.99
CA LEU A 48 0.65 16.43 -10.03
C LEU A 48 0.70 15.40 -8.89
N ALA A 49 0.36 15.81 -7.66
CA ALA A 49 0.25 14.90 -6.52
C ALA A 49 -0.83 13.83 -6.76
N GLY A 50 -1.94 14.18 -7.40
CA GLY A 50 -3.01 13.26 -7.79
C GLY A 50 -2.54 12.22 -8.81
N VAL A 51 -1.81 12.64 -9.85
CA VAL A 51 -1.22 11.72 -10.84
C VAL A 51 -0.26 10.75 -10.15
N CYS A 52 0.64 11.22 -9.30
CA CYS A 52 1.51 10.35 -8.51
C CYS A 52 0.72 9.43 -7.56
N GLY A 53 -0.37 9.92 -6.96
CA GLY A 53 -1.28 9.13 -6.14
C GLY A 53 -1.95 8.00 -6.92
N THR A 54 -2.34 8.23 -8.17
CA THR A 54 -2.89 7.17 -9.03
C THR A 54 -1.85 6.09 -9.35
N MET A 55 -0.57 6.45 -9.50
CA MET A 55 0.52 5.47 -9.66
C MET A 55 0.66 4.57 -8.42
N VAL A 56 0.56 5.15 -7.21
CA VAL A 56 0.56 4.40 -5.95
C VAL A 56 -0.66 3.48 -5.86
N PHE A 57 -1.84 3.94 -6.27
CA PHE A 57 -3.05 3.12 -6.31
C PHE A 57 -2.91 1.92 -7.27
N LEU A 58 -2.34 2.14 -8.46
CA LEU A 58 -2.04 1.06 -9.40
C LEU A 58 -0.99 0.09 -8.85
N ALA A 59 0.03 0.60 -8.16
CA ALA A 59 1.02 -0.24 -7.48
C ALA A 59 0.34 -1.15 -6.44
N TRP A 60 -0.59 -0.63 -5.66
CA TRP A 60 -1.37 -1.40 -4.68
C TRP A 60 -2.19 -2.52 -5.33
N LEU A 61 -2.88 -2.23 -6.45
CA LEU A 61 -3.62 -3.25 -7.20
C LEU A 61 -2.70 -4.36 -7.74
N LEU A 62 -1.54 -3.99 -8.29
CA LEU A 62 -0.56 -4.97 -8.77
C LEU A 62 -0.01 -5.85 -7.66
N PHE A 63 0.19 -5.28 -6.47
CA PHE A 63 0.59 -6.03 -5.28
C PHE A 63 -0.48 -7.04 -4.87
N LEU A 64 -1.75 -6.63 -4.80
CA LEU A 64 -2.86 -7.51 -4.48
C LEU A 64 -2.95 -8.67 -5.48
N PHE A 65 -2.86 -8.38 -6.78
CA PHE A 65 -2.85 -9.38 -7.82
C PHE A 65 -1.65 -10.35 -7.69
N ASN A 66 -0.47 -9.83 -7.34
CA ASN A 66 0.72 -10.66 -7.14
C ASN A 66 0.56 -11.61 -5.94
N ILE A 67 -0.07 -11.17 -4.85
CA ILE A 67 -0.37 -12.02 -3.68
C ILE A 67 -1.32 -13.15 -4.08
N ILE A 68 -2.43 -12.81 -4.75
CA ILE A 68 -3.43 -13.80 -5.17
C ILE A 68 -2.78 -14.88 -6.05
N MET A 69 -1.90 -14.48 -6.97
CA MET A 69 -1.17 -15.42 -7.83
C MET A 69 -0.11 -16.25 -7.09
N SER A 70 0.50 -15.72 -6.03
CA SER A 70 1.60 -16.41 -5.34
C SER A 70 1.10 -17.37 -4.25
N VAL A 71 0.07 -16.98 -3.50
CA VAL A 71 -0.50 -17.78 -2.41
C VAL A 71 -1.68 -18.64 -2.89
N GLY A 72 -2.35 -18.23 -3.97
CA GLY A 72 -3.61 -18.82 -4.43
C GLY A 72 -4.77 -18.41 -3.53
N LEU A 73 -5.96 -18.21 -4.11
CA LEU A 73 -7.15 -17.76 -3.38
C LEU A 73 -7.52 -18.69 -2.21
N LYS A 74 -7.26 -20.00 -2.36
CA LYS A 74 -7.46 -21.02 -1.32
C LYS A 74 -6.48 -20.89 -0.15
N GLY A 75 -5.23 -20.49 -0.41
CA GLY A 75 -4.24 -20.22 0.64
C GLY A 75 -4.57 -18.95 1.42
N LEU A 76 -5.05 -17.91 0.75
CA LEU A 76 -5.47 -16.66 1.40
C LEU A 76 -6.66 -16.89 2.35
N ILE A 77 -7.66 -17.65 1.91
CA ILE A 77 -8.80 -18.04 2.76
C ILE A 77 -8.31 -18.95 3.90
N GLY A 78 -7.35 -19.84 3.63
CA GLY A 78 -6.75 -20.73 4.63
C GLY A 78 -5.99 -20.02 5.76
N ILE A 79 -5.56 -18.77 5.60
CA ILE A 79 -4.95 -17.97 6.69
C ILE A 79 -6.00 -17.57 7.74
N PHE A 80 -7.25 -17.36 7.31
CA PHE A 80 -8.34 -16.96 8.20
C PHE A 80 -9.12 -18.16 8.76
N LEU A 81 -8.90 -19.37 8.24
CA LEU A 81 -9.43 -20.59 8.84
C LEU A 81 -8.45 -21.18 9.87
N PRO A 82 -8.96 -21.83 10.93
CA PRO A 82 -8.12 -22.49 11.91
C PRO A 82 -7.25 -23.56 11.24
N ALA A 83 -5.99 -23.62 11.66
CA ALA A 83 -5.03 -24.59 11.15
C ALA A 83 -5.55 -26.02 11.37
N ARG A 84 -5.42 -26.86 10.34
CA ARG A 84 -5.85 -28.26 10.38
C ARG A 84 -5.09 -29.09 11.44
N ASN A 85 -3.97 -28.60 11.96
CA ASN A 85 -3.16 -29.27 12.97
C ASN A 85 -3.32 -28.60 14.36
N PRO A 86 -3.88 -29.30 15.37
CA PRO A 86 -4.05 -28.80 16.74
C PRO A 86 -2.75 -28.43 17.46
N GLU A 87 -1.60 -28.95 17.00
CA GLU A 87 -0.29 -28.72 17.64
C GLU A 87 0.46 -27.48 17.12
N ALA A 88 -0.10 -26.78 16.12
CA ALA A 88 0.55 -25.62 15.51
C ALA A 88 0.41 -24.32 16.32
N GLY A 89 -0.36 -24.33 17.42
CA GLY A 89 -0.39 -23.26 18.41
C GLY A 89 0.67 -23.48 19.49
N TYR A 90 1.24 -22.41 20.05
CA TYR A 90 2.12 -22.51 21.22
C TYR A 90 1.34 -23.15 22.37
N GLN A 91 1.62 -24.43 22.61
CA GLN A 91 1.16 -25.13 23.81
C GLN A 91 2.14 -24.76 24.92
N PRO A 92 1.71 -24.07 26.00
CA PRO A 92 2.58 -23.88 27.14
C PRO A 92 3.01 -25.26 27.64
N LYS A 93 4.32 -25.51 27.62
CA LYS A 93 4.90 -26.75 28.14
C LYS A 93 4.46 -26.87 29.61
N PRO A 94 3.86 -27.97 30.06
CA PRO A 94 3.52 -28.12 31.46
C PRO A 94 4.80 -28.05 32.28
N VAL A 95 4.89 -27.01 33.11
CA VAL A 95 5.89 -26.94 34.18
C VAL A 95 5.37 -27.86 35.29
N TYR A 96 6.22 -28.77 35.77
CA TYR A 96 6.08 -29.73 36.88
C TYR A 96 5.53 -31.14 36.59
N SER A 97 6.38 -32.16 36.82
CA SER A 97 6.43 -32.93 38.08
C SER A 97 7.88 -33.26 38.42
#